data_AF-A0A1H1FUJ6-F1
#
_entry.id   AF-A0A1H1FUJ6-F1
#
_cell.length_a   1.000
_cell.length_b   1.000
_cell.length_c   1.000
_cell.angle_alpha   90.00
_cell.angle_beta   90.00
_cell.angle_gamma   90.00
#
_symmetry.space_group_name_H-M   'P 1'
#
loop_
_entity.id
_entity.type
_entity.pdbx_description
1 polymer ?
#
loop_
_entity_poly.entity_id
_entity_poly.type
_entity_poly.pdbx_seq_one_letter_code
_entity_poly.pdbx_strand_id
1 'polypeptide(L)'
;MKDFIDYMQVLRGHGLHIDTCLVDGSFVTSKQYPADLDCTPLIDGGRSTPPAGILGSIHDHWVSPGSRYKKVPVPGLGRTVELDVYGIVRIPQEHRNHTLGSKAEQKWEKFWQMSRGHGTDAVKGSVEVRLDD
;
A
#
# COMPACT_ATOMS: atom_id res chain seq x y z
N MET A 1 -5.34 -9.14 10.32
CA MET A 1 -4.21 -9.99 9.85
C MET A 1 -4.54 -10.79 8.60
N LYS A 2 -5.64 -11.57 8.55
CA LYS A 2 -6.03 -12.32 7.33
C LYS A 2 -6.21 -11.41 6.09
N ASP A 3 -6.90 -10.28 6.26
CA ASP A 3 -7.12 -9.31 5.18
C ASP A 3 -5.83 -8.79 4.57
N PHE A 4 -4.84 -8.47 5.41
CA PHE A 4 -3.52 -8.05 4.98
C PHE A 4 -2.85 -9.12 4.12
N ILE A 5 -2.81 -10.37 4.60
CA ILE A 5 -2.19 -11.50 3.91
C ILE A 5 -2.89 -11.76 2.57
N ASP A 6 -4.22 -11.89 2.57
CA ASP A 6 -5.01 -12.15 1.37
C ASP A 6 -4.79 -11.02 0.33
N TYR A 7 -4.74 -9.76 0.78
CA TYR A 7 -4.54 -8.63 -0.12
C TYR A 7 -3.12 -8.60 -0.71
N MET A 8 -2.07 -8.88 0.09
CA MET A 8 -0.70 -9.01 -0.42
C MET A 8 -0.59 -10.13 -1.45
N GLN A 9 -1.29 -11.26 -1.25
CA GLN A 9 -1.35 -12.35 -2.22
C GLN A 9 -2.03 -11.93 -3.53
N VAL A 10 -3.09 -11.12 -3.48
CA VAL A 10 -3.72 -10.56 -4.69
C VAL A 10 -2.73 -9.70 -5.48
N LEU A 11 -1.99 -8.82 -4.80
CA LEU A 11 -0.99 -7.97 -5.47
C LEU A 11 0.12 -8.82 -6.12
N ARG A 12 0.65 -9.83 -5.40
CA ARG A 12 1.64 -10.77 -5.94
C ARG A 12 1.07 -11.57 -7.13
N GLY A 13 -0.19 -12.00 -7.05
CA GLY A 13 -0.90 -12.67 -8.13
C GLY A 13 -1.09 -11.80 -9.38
N HIS A 14 -1.08 -10.48 -9.22
CA HIS A 14 -1.04 -9.51 -10.31
C HIS A 14 0.38 -9.25 -10.84
N GLY A 15 1.38 -10.06 -10.48
CA GLY A 15 2.75 -9.91 -10.94
C GLY A 15 3.50 -8.72 -10.33
N LEU A 16 3.01 -8.17 -9.20
CA LEU A 16 3.72 -7.14 -8.46
C LEU A 16 4.73 -7.78 -7.51
N HIS A 17 5.97 -7.30 -7.57
CA HIS A 17 7.04 -7.74 -6.69
C HIS A 17 7.03 -6.90 -5.41
N ILE A 18 6.74 -7.54 -4.27
CA ILE A 18 6.62 -6.90 -2.96
C ILE A 18 7.50 -7.65 -1.97
N ASP A 19 8.63 -7.04 -1.61
CA ASP A 19 9.57 -7.57 -0.61
C ASP A 19 9.13 -7.18 0.81
N THR A 20 8.49 -6.03 0.95
CA THR A 20 8.26 -5.40 2.25
C THR A 20 6.97 -4.62 2.22
N CYS A 21 6.24 -4.64 3.33
CA CYS A 21 5.10 -3.79 3.55
C CYS A 21 5.27 -3.04 4.87
N LEU A 22 5.12 -1.72 4.83
CA LEU A 22 5.04 -0.93 6.05
C LEU A 22 3.61 -1.05 6.57
N VAL A 23 3.47 -1.43 7.84
CA VAL A 23 2.18 -1.51 8.51
C VAL A 23 2.11 -0.44 9.58
N ASP A 24 1.03 0.32 9.55
CA ASP A 24 0.80 1.47 10.42
C ASP A 24 -0.72 1.55 10.74
N GLY A 25 -1.22 2.74 11.03
CA GLY A 25 -2.59 3.03 11.41
C GLY A 25 -2.74 3.09 12.92
N SER A 26 -4.00 3.08 13.37
CA SER A 26 -4.28 3.12 14.81
C SER A 26 -3.65 1.94 15.56
N PHE A 27 -3.39 0.83 14.87
CA PHE A 27 -2.76 -0.39 15.38
C PHE A 27 -1.36 -0.18 16.00
N VAL A 28 -0.55 0.74 15.48
CA VAL A 28 0.79 1.04 16.00
C VAL A 28 0.85 2.35 16.80
N THR A 29 -0.32 2.89 17.15
CA THR A 29 -0.46 4.10 17.97
C THR A 29 -0.98 3.76 19.36
N SER A 30 -0.78 4.64 20.34
CA SER A 30 -1.28 4.48 21.72
C SER A 30 -2.80 4.72 21.87
N LYS A 31 -3.58 4.60 20.79
CA LYS A 31 -5.04 4.79 20.83
C LYS A 31 -5.68 3.67 21.63
N GLN A 32 -6.65 4.03 22.47
CA GLN A 32 -7.41 3.10 23.32
C GLN A 32 -8.18 2.04 22.50
N TYR A 33 -8.55 2.36 21.26
CA TYR A 33 -9.29 1.48 20.35
C TYR A 33 -8.65 1.48 18.96
N PRO A 34 -7.61 0.67 18.73
CA PRO A 34 -7.06 0.49 17.39
C PRO A 34 -8.06 -0.28 16.53
N ALA A 35 -8.56 0.37 15.48
CA ALA A 35 -9.59 -0.18 14.59
C ALA A 35 -9.11 -0.30 13.13
N ASP A 36 -8.23 0.60 12.71
CA ASP A 36 -7.75 0.69 11.33
C ASP A 36 -6.31 0.16 11.19
N LEU A 37 -6.12 -0.68 10.18
CA LEU A 37 -4.83 -1.16 9.70
C LEU A 37 -4.49 -0.43 8.39
N ASP A 38 -3.44 0.38 8.43
CA ASP A 38 -2.90 1.02 7.23
C ASP A 38 -1.77 0.13 6.71
N CYS A 39 -1.70 -0.10 5.40
CA CYS A 39 -0.59 -0.82 4.81
C CYS A 39 -0.03 -0.13 3.57
N THR A 40 1.30 -0.17 3.46
CA THR A 40 2.06 0.44 2.38
C THR A 40 3.03 -0.59 1.81
N PRO A 41 2.57 -1.36 0.81
CA PRO A 41 3.45 -2.28 0.09
C PRO A 41 4.52 -1.46 -0.64
N LEU A 42 5.78 -1.85 -0.44
CA LEU A 42 6.93 -1.35 -1.18
C LEU A 42 7.13 -2.27 -2.39
N ILE A 43 6.75 -1.77 -3.56
CA ILE A 43 6.74 -2.52 -4.82
C ILE A 43 8.00 -2.20 -5.60
N ASP A 44 8.76 -3.22 -5.97
CA ASP A 44 9.84 -3.10 -6.96
C ASP A 44 9.23 -3.14 -8.36
N GLY A 45 9.05 -1.98 -8.97
CA GLY A 45 8.47 -1.89 -10.30
C GLY A 45 9.41 -2.31 -11.44
N GLY A 46 10.72 -2.46 -11.18
CA GLY A 46 11.67 -3.03 -12.14
C GLY A 46 11.58 -4.56 -12.22
N ARG A 47 11.25 -5.22 -11.10
CA ARG A 47 11.02 -6.67 -11.01
C ARG A 47 9.56 -7.08 -11.23
N SER A 48 8.63 -6.13 -11.15
CA SER A 48 7.20 -6.38 -11.37
C SER A 48 6.85 -6.56 -12.85
N THR A 49 6.00 -7.53 -13.16
CA THR A 49 5.49 -7.83 -14.51
C THR A 49 3.97 -7.90 -14.54
N PRO A 50 3.25 -6.78 -14.27
CA PRO A 50 1.80 -6.81 -14.22
C PRO A 50 1.16 -7.04 -15.59
N PRO A 51 0.02 -7.75 -15.64
CA PRO A 51 -0.67 -8.03 -16.90
C PRO A 51 -1.19 -6.73 -17.54
N ALA A 52 -1.17 -6.69 -18.87
CA ALA A 52 -1.53 -5.48 -19.64
C ALA A 52 -2.92 -4.93 -19.29
N GLY A 53 -3.88 -5.82 -18.98
CA GLY A 53 -5.26 -5.44 -18.66
C GLY A 53 -5.43 -4.62 -17.38
N ILE A 54 -4.46 -4.65 -16.45
CA ILE A 54 -4.55 -3.85 -15.21
C ILE A 54 -3.73 -2.57 -15.24
N LEU A 55 -2.77 -2.44 -16.17
CA LEU A 55 -1.80 -1.32 -16.19
C LEU A 55 -2.46 0.06 -16.10
N GLY A 56 -3.55 0.28 -16.84
CA GLY A 56 -4.27 1.56 -16.84
C GLY A 56 -4.96 1.92 -15.52
N SER A 57 -5.18 0.94 -14.65
CA SER A 57 -5.83 1.11 -13.35
C SER A 57 -4.96 0.69 -12.16
N ILE A 58 -3.72 0.26 -12.43
CA ILE A 58 -2.88 -0.42 -11.44
C ILE A 58 -2.67 0.44 -10.21
N HIS A 59 -2.49 1.74 -10.44
CA HIS A 59 -2.29 2.71 -9.38
C HIS A 59 -3.52 2.85 -8.47
N ASP A 60 -4.66 3.25 -9.03
CA ASP A 60 -5.83 3.65 -8.22
C ASP A 60 -6.67 2.48 -7.72
N HIS A 61 -6.48 1.29 -8.31
CA HIS A 61 -7.21 0.08 -7.91
C HIS A 61 -6.35 -0.87 -7.08
N TRP A 62 -5.03 -0.91 -7.25
CA TRP A 62 -4.23 -1.99 -6.65
C TRP A 62 -3.09 -1.47 -5.78
N VAL A 63 -2.32 -0.50 -6.26
CA VAL A 63 -1.18 0.03 -5.51
C VAL A 63 -1.64 0.96 -4.39
N SER A 64 -2.51 1.92 -4.70
CA SER A 64 -2.89 3.00 -3.79
C SER A 64 -4.40 3.27 -3.82
N PRO A 65 -5.26 2.26 -3.57
CA PRO A 65 -6.71 2.42 -3.58
C PRO A 65 -7.25 3.16 -2.34
N GLY A 66 -6.42 3.45 -1.34
CA GLY A 66 -6.84 4.04 -0.06
C GLY A 66 -7.86 3.14 0.66
N SER A 67 -8.95 3.74 1.13
CA SER A 67 -10.02 3.06 1.87
C SER A 67 -11.09 2.40 0.99
N ARG A 68 -10.89 2.37 -0.34
CA ARG A 68 -11.89 1.88 -1.30
C ARG A 68 -12.46 0.52 -0.93
N TYR A 69 -11.59 -0.41 -0.53
CA TYR A 69 -11.96 -1.80 -0.31
C TYR A 69 -12.60 -2.10 1.05
N LYS A 70 -12.72 -1.11 1.92
CA LYS A 70 -13.62 -1.15 3.09
C LYS A 70 -15.09 -1.15 2.67
N LYS A 71 -15.40 -0.61 1.48
CA LYS A 71 -16.78 -0.46 0.96
C LYS A 71 -17.07 -1.22 -0.32
N VAL A 72 -16.03 -1.61 -1.05
CA VAL A 72 -16.14 -2.32 -2.32
C VAL A 72 -15.41 -3.65 -2.20
N PRO A 73 -15.97 -4.78 -2.67
CA PRO A 73 -15.24 -6.03 -2.67
C PRO A 73 -13.93 -5.95 -3.48
N VAL A 74 -12.86 -6.54 -2.95
CA VAL A 74 -11.60 -6.68 -3.70
C VAL A 74 -11.83 -7.70 -4.83
N PRO A 75 -11.59 -7.34 -6.10
CA PRO A 75 -11.69 -8.32 -7.17
C PRO A 75 -10.67 -9.44 -6.95
N GLY A 76 -11.12 -10.70 -7.07
CA GLY A 76 -10.32 -11.88 -6.73
C GLY A 76 -10.56 -12.44 -5.32
N LEU A 77 -10.99 -11.62 -4.35
CA LEU A 77 -11.36 -12.10 -3.00
C LEU A 77 -12.87 -12.24 -2.82
N GLY A 78 -13.67 -11.52 -3.60
CA GLY A 78 -15.14 -11.58 -3.53
C GLY A 78 -15.76 -10.99 -2.25
N ARG A 79 -14.96 -10.28 -1.43
CA ARG A 79 -15.36 -9.65 -0.16
C ARG A 79 -14.64 -8.33 0.06
N THR A 80 -15.16 -7.50 0.96
CA THR A 80 -14.46 -6.31 1.47
C THR A 80 -13.29 -6.70 2.39
N VAL A 81 -12.37 -5.76 2.59
CA VAL A 81 -11.25 -5.89 3.54
C VAL A 81 -11.15 -4.62 4.39
N GLU A 82 -10.79 -4.77 5.66
CA GLU A 82 -10.61 -3.65 6.59
C GLU A 82 -9.17 -3.10 6.52
N LEU A 83 -8.78 -2.60 5.34
CA LEU A 83 -7.45 -2.06 5.07
C LEU A 83 -7.53 -0.69 4.40
N ASP A 84 -6.65 0.22 4.82
CA ASP A 84 -6.32 1.41 4.05
C ASP A 84 -4.96 1.20 3.35
N VAL A 85 -4.95 1.19 2.01
CA VAL A 85 -3.77 0.79 1.24
C VAL A 85 -3.17 1.98 0.50
N TYR A 86 -1.90 2.25 0.77
CA TYR A 86 -1.12 3.34 0.17
C TYR A 86 0.26 2.85 -0.28
N GLY A 87 0.30 2.04 -1.33
CA GLY A 87 1.54 1.46 -1.86
C GLY A 87 2.47 2.47 -2.52
N ILE A 88 3.76 2.13 -2.50
CA ILE A 88 4.85 2.86 -3.13
C ILE A 88 5.46 1.98 -4.21
N VAL A 89 5.61 2.50 -5.43
CA VAL A 89 6.31 1.77 -6.51
C VAL A 89 7.65 2.43 -6.75
N ARG A 90 8.72 1.70 -6.42
CA ARG A 90 10.09 2.11 -6.69
C ARG A 90 10.46 1.67 -8.09
N ILE A 91 10.79 2.62 -8.94
CA ILE A 91 11.19 2.36 -10.33
C ILE A 91 12.46 3.18 -10.61
N PRO A 92 13.54 2.56 -11.12
CA PRO A 92 14.73 3.29 -11.55
C PRO A 92 14.38 4.42 -12.53
N GLN A 93 15.08 5.56 -12.44
CA GLN A 93 14.75 6.75 -13.24
C GLN A 93 14.81 6.49 -14.75
N GLU A 94 15.73 5.62 -15.15
CA GLU A 94 15.97 5.18 -16.53
C GLU A 94 14.89 4.22 -17.08
N HIS A 95 14.02 3.69 -16.23
CA HIS A 95 13.02 2.72 -16.65
C HIS A 95 11.81 3.42 -17.27
N ARG A 96 11.33 2.90 -18.42
CA ARG A 96 10.24 3.49 -19.22
C ARG A 96 8.94 3.78 -18.47
N ASN A 97 8.72 3.12 -17.33
CA ASN A 97 7.52 3.28 -16.51
C ASN A 97 7.74 4.14 -15.24
N HIS A 98 8.87 4.83 -15.09
CA HIS A 98 9.23 5.59 -13.88
C HIS A 98 8.14 6.58 -13.41
N THR A 99 7.45 7.24 -14.35
CA THR A 99 6.38 8.21 -14.07
C THR A 99 5.15 7.61 -13.38
N LEU A 100 4.93 6.29 -13.48
CA LEU A 100 3.88 5.59 -12.74
C LEU A 100 4.25 5.43 -11.26
N GLY A 101 5.53 5.22 -10.96
CA GLY A 101 6.00 5.08 -9.58
C GLY A 101 6.10 6.40 -8.82
N SER A 102 6.56 7.46 -9.49
CA SER A 102 6.70 8.78 -8.84
C SER A 102 5.38 9.38 -8.34
N LYS A 103 4.24 9.08 -9.00
CA LYS A 103 2.91 9.49 -8.53
C LYS A 103 2.48 8.81 -7.24
N ALA A 104 2.84 7.53 -7.07
CA ALA A 104 2.54 6.76 -5.87
C ALA A 104 3.36 7.27 -4.68
N GLU A 105 4.66 7.50 -4.89
CA GLU A 105 5.58 8.07 -3.90
C GLU A 105 5.09 9.44 -3.40
N GLN A 106 4.69 10.34 -4.30
CA GLN A 106 4.23 11.68 -3.93
C GLN A 106 2.96 11.69 -3.05
N LYS A 107 2.02 10.77 -3.26
CA LYS A 107 0.82 10.67 -2.40
C LYS A 107 1.19 10.22 -0.99
N TRP A 108 2.13 9.29 -0.87
CA TRP A 108 2.60 8.78 0.42
C TRP A 108 3.43 9.81 1.20
N GLU A 109 4.36 10.49 0.55
CA GLU A 109 5.15 11.56 1.18
C GLU A 109 4.27 12.68 1.74
N LYS A 110 3.24 13.09 1.00
CA LYS A 110 2.27 14.09 1.47
C LYS A 110 1.52 13.64 2.71
N PHE A 111 1.11 12.37 2.78
CA PHE A 111 0.43 11.81 3.95
C PHE A 111 1.33 11.84 5.21
N TRP A 112 2.60 11.47 5.07
CA TRP A 112 3.58 11.53 6.16
C TRP A 112 3.97 12.95 6.57
N GLN A 113 4.10 13.87 5.61
CA GLN A 113 4.37 15.28 5.89
C GLN A 113 3.21 15.94 6.65
N MET A 114 1.95 15.65 6.28
CA MET A 114 0.79 16.12 7.03
C MET A 114 0.70 15.51 8.44
N SER A 115 1.17 14.27 8.62
CA SER A 115 1.22 13.61 9.93
C SER A 115 2.29 14.18 10.87
N ARG A 116 3.31 14.88 10.35
CA ARG A 116 4.34 15.58 11.13
C ARG A 116 4.01 17.05 11.45
N GLY A 117 2.99 17.62 10.80
CA GLY A 117 2.73 19.06 10.77
C GLY A 117 1.80 19.63 11.84
N HIS A 118 1.22 18.84 12.74
CA HIS A 118 0.28 19.32 13.75
C HIS A 118 0.68 18.93 15.18
N GLY A 119 1.70 19.62 15.71
CA GLY A 119 1.74 20.24 17.04
C GLY A 119 1.30 19.53 18.33
N THR A 120 0.90 18.26 18.33
CA THR A 120 0.60 17.50 19.55
C THR A 120 1.06 16.05 19.35
N ASP A 121 1.86 15.59 20.30
CA ASP A 121 2.60 14.34 20.31
C ASP A 121 1.89 13.13 19.71
N ALA A 122 2.50 12.57 18.67
CA ALA A 122 2.72 11.15 18.51
C ALA A 122 3.79 10.96 17.43
N VAL A 123 4.95 10.41 17.79
CA VAL A 123 5.86 9.85 16.80
C VAL A 123 5.11 8.70 16.13
N LYS A 124 4.43 8.97 15.01
CA LYS A 124 3.78 7.92 14.21
C LYS A 124 4.89 7.01 13.71
N GLY A 125 4.97 5.82 14.29
CA GLY A 125 5.89 4.77 13.86
C GLY A 125 5.25 3.91 12.78
N SER A 126 6.05 3.11 12.08
CA SER A 126 5.53 2.02 11.27
C SER A 126 6.34 0.77 11.60
N VAL A 127 5.71 -0.39 11.43
CA VAL A 127 6.40 -1.68 11.53
C VAL A 127 6.70 -2.15 10.11
N GLU A 128 7.97 -2.44 9.84
CA GLU A 128 8.37 -3.10 8.61
C GLU A 128 8.03 -4.59 8.70
N VAL A 129 7.13 -5.05 7.83
CA VAL A 129 6.80 -6.47 7.69
C VAL A 129 7.47 -6.98 6.42
N ARG A 130 8.41 -7.92 6.59
CA ARG A 130 9.00 -8.65 5.47
C ARG A 130 8.08 -9.78 5.06
N LEU A 131 7.81 -9.86 3.77
CA LEU A 131 6.94 -10.86 3.20
C LEU A 131 7.83 -11.97 2.64
N ASP A 132 8.15 -12.97 3.45
CA ASP A 132 8.82 -14.17 2.96
C ASP A 132 7.89 -14.94 2.00
N ASP A 133 8.46 -15.79 1.16
CA ASP A 133 7.71 -16.64 0.21
C ASP A 133 7.06 -17.86 0.90
#